data_AF-A0A5C6PN23-F1
#
_entry.id   AF-A0A5C6PN23-F1
#
_cell.length_a   1.000
_cell.length_b   1.000
_cell.length_c   1.000
_cell.angle_alpha   90.00
_cell.angle_beta   90.00
_cell.angle_gamma   90.00
#
_symmetry.space_group_name_H-M   'P 1'
#
loop_
_entity.id
_entity.type
_entity.pdbx_description
1 polymer ?
#
loop_
_entity_poly.entity_id
_entity_poly.type
_entity_poly.pdbx_seq_one_letter_code
_entity_poly.pdbx_strand_id
1 'polypeptide(L)' 'MNHGCKMFSFPDTMKIVHQAFGAKTNELVVSLDDDEQLILHNDQTLREAGVVNETEVAFFRRRDYGLYKANPTCLW' A
#
# COMPACT_ATOMS: atom_id res chain seq x y z
N MET A 1 -6.59 -34.04 -12.97
CA MET A 1 -5.94 -33.48 -11.77
C MET A 1 -5.30 -32.16 -12.18
N ASN A 2 -5.99 -31.05 -11.97
CA ASN A 2 -5.45 -29.73 -12.30
C ASN A 2 -4.46 -29.36 -11.21
N HIS A 3 -3.17 -29.46 -11.52
CA HIS A 3 -2.12 -28.87 -10.71
C HIS A 3 -2.29 -27.35 -10.79
N GLY A 4 -3.10 -26.80 -9.89
CA GLY A 4 -3.18 -25.38 -9.64
C GLY A 4 -1.82 -24.92 -9.11
N CYS A 5 -0.90 -24.63 -10.03
CA CYS A 5 0.32 -23.93 -9.71
C CYS A 5 -0.12 -22.63 -9.06
N LYS A 6 0.05 -22.51 -7.73
CA LYS A 6 -0.20 -21.25 -7.04
C LYS A 6 0.78 -20.24 -7.63
N MET A 7 0.31 -19.45 -8.59
CA MET A 7 1.02 -18.28 -9.08
C MET A 7 1.13 -17.33 -7.89
N PHE A 8 2.26 -17.40 -7.17
CA PHE A 8 2.64 -16.36 -6.24
C PHE A 8 2.72 -15.08 -7.04
N SER A 9 1.70 -14.25 -6.86
CA SER A 9 1.63 -12.98 -7.54
C SER A 9 2.44 -11.99 -6.74
N PHE A 10 3.37 -11.30 -7.41
CA PHE A 10 4.20 -10.31 -6.75
C PHE A 10 3.39 -9.04 -6.43
N PRO A 11 3.69 -8.36 -5.31
CA PRO A 11 3.21 -6.99 -5.05
C PRO A 11 3.61 -6.06 -6.19
N ASP A 12 2.72 -5.12 -6.50
CA ASP A 12 2.79 -4.25 -7.69
C ASP A 12 2.54 -2.78 -7.38
N THR A 13 2.10 -2.46 -6.15
CA THR A 13 1.66 -1.12 -5.75
C THR A 13 2.31 -0.71 -4.44
N MET A 14 2.83 0.52 -4.39
CA MET A 14 3.33 1.17 -3.18
C MET A 14 2.40 2.31 -2.75
N LYS A 15 2.12 2.41 -1.45
CA LYS A 15 1.36 3.52 -0.85
C LYS A 15 2.09 4.07 0.38
N ILE A 16 2.14 5.39 0.52
CA ILE A 16 2.61 6.05 1.75
C ILE A 16 1.61 5.76 2.87
N VAL A 17 2.10 5.21 3.99
CA VAL A 17 1.27 4.89 5.17
C VAL A 17 1.62 5.75 6.38
N HIS A 18 2.83 6.29 6.43
CA HIS A 18 3.25 7.21 7.48
C HIS A 18 4.21 8.27 6.93
N GLN A 19 3.92 9.54 7.21
CA GLN A 19 4.84 10.65 6.97
C GLN A 19 5.61 10.97 8.25
N ALA A 20 6.92 11.11 8.14
CA ALA A 20 7.78 11.39 9.29
C ALA A 20 7.48 12.76 9.91
N PHE A 21 6.71 12.78 11.01
CA PHE A 21 6.55 13.96 11.85
C PHE A 21 6.59 13.58 13.34
N GLY A 22 7.78 13.68 13.93
CA GLY A 22 8.03 13.89 15.38
C GLY A 22 7.60 12.81 16.38
N ALA A 23 6.59 12.00 16.09
CA ALA A 23 6.09 10.91 16.91
C ALA A 23 5.63 9.76 16.02
N LYS A 24 6.24 8.58 16.20
CA LYS A 24 5.79 7.34 15.54
C LYS A 24 4.36 7.03 15.97
N THR A 25 3.42 7.08 15.03
CA THR A 25 2.11 6.44 15.23
C THR A 25 2.25 4.97 14.86
N ASN A 26 1.83 4.06 15.75
CA ASN A 26 1.92 2.60 15.52
C ASN A 26 0.81 2.09 14.57
N GLU A 27 0.53 2.83 13.49
CA GLU A 27 -0.53 2.49 12.55
C GLU A 27 0.02 1.62 11.42
N LEU A 28 0.11 0.31 11.68
CA LEU A 28 0.58 -0.70 10.72
C LEU A 28 -0.44 -1.04 9.62
N VAL A 29 -1.62 -0.40 9.64
CA VAL A 29 -2.71 -0.71 8.72
C VAL A 29 -2.66 0.25 7.53
N VAL A 30 -2.73 -0.31 6.32
CA VAL A 30 -2.89 0.49 5.10
C VAL A 30 -4.25 1.17 5.16
N SER A 31 -4.25 2.48 5.41
CA SER A 31 -5.47 3.28 5.41
C SER A 31 -6.18 3.18 4.05
N LEU A 32 -7.52 3.23 4.07
CA LEU A 32 -8.35 3.29 2.85
C LEU A 32 -8.54 4.72 2.32
N ASP A 33 -8.05 5.70 3.08
CA ASP A 33 -8.17 7.12 2.78
C ASP A 33 -7.09 7.59 1.81
N ASP A 34 -7.42 8.63 1.03
CA ASP A 34 -6.54 9.38 0.14
C ASP A 34 -5.62 8.53 -0.78
N ASP A 35 -6.20 7.51 -1.42
CA ASP A 35 -5.48 6.65 -2.37
C ASP A 35 -4.89 7.42 -3.56
N GLU A 36 -5.56 8.49 -4.00
CA GLU A 36 -5.12 9.25 -5.18
C GLU A 36 -3.84 10.05 -4.92
N GLN A 37 -3.61 10.51 -3.69
CA GLN A 37 -2.38 11.25 -3.35
C GLN A 37 -1.29 10.32 -2.79
N LEU A 38 -1.67 9.26 -2.07
CA LEU A 38 -0.71 8.44 -1.32
C LEU A 38 -0.17 7.24 -2.10
N ILE A 39 -0.83 6.80 -3.18
CA ILE A 39 -0.31 5.74 -4.05
C ILE A 39 0.79 6.32 -4.94
N LEU A 40 1.95 5.69 -4.94
CA LEU A 40 3.06 6.10 -5.79
C LEU A 40 2.75 5.75 -7.24
N HIS A 41 3.00 6.73 -8.12
CA HIS A 41 2.82 6.56 -9.56
C HIS A 41 4.19 6.50 -10.25
N ASN A 42 4.29 5.74 -11.33
CA ASN A 42 5.56 5.51 -12.03
C ASN A 42 6.03 6.72 -12.86
N ASP A 43 5.14 7.68 -13.10
CA ASP A 43 5.37 8.91 -13.85
C ASP A 43 5.80 10.10 -12.98
N GLN A 44 5.99 9.89 -11.66
CA GLN A 44 6.48 10.90 -10.74
C GLN A 44 7.70 10.43 -9.94
N THR A 45 8.53 11.38 -9.50
CA THR A 45 9.62 11.10 -8.57
C THR A 45 9.10 10.87 -7.15
N LEU A 46 9.89 10.17 -6.31
CA LEU A 46 9.56 9.99 -4.89
C LEU A 46 9.35 11.33 -4.15
N ARG A 47 10.10 12.37 -4.52
CA ARG A 47 9.97 13.70 -3.93
C ARG A 47 8.64 14.35 -4.31
N GLU A 48 8.21 14.22 -5.56
CA GLU A 48 6.92 14.74 -6.03
C GLU A 48 5.75 14.01 -5.36
N ALA A 49 5.91 12.70 -5.09
CA ALA A 49 4.97 11.90 -4.30
C ALA A 49 4.99 12.23 -2.79
N GLY A 50 5.80 13.19 -2.33
CA GLY A 50 5.88 13.59 -0.92
C GLY A 50 6.71 12.67 -0.03
N VAL A 51 7.51 11.75 -0.60
CA VAL A 51 8.42 10.90 0.17
C VAL A 51 9.59 11.72 0.69
N VAL A 52 9.77 11.69 2.01
CA VAL A 52 10.89 12.30 2.74
C VAL A 52 11.65 11.24 3.55
N ASN A 53 12.73 11.64 4.24
CA ASN A 53 13.44 10.73 5.13
C ASN A 53 12.48 10.17 6.19
N GLU A 54 12.63 8.89 6.54
CA GLU A 54 11.76 8.17 7.49
C GLU A 54 10.29 7.98 7.06
N THR A 55 9.93 8.26 5.80
CA THR A 55 8.60 7.92 5.27
C THR A 55 8.43 6.41 5.18
N GLU A 56 7.34 5.88 5.71
CA GLU A 56 7.00 4.46 5.62
C GLU A 56 6.01 4.23 4.47
N VAL A 57 6.29 3.21 3.66
CA VAL A 57 5.46 2.80 2.53
C VAL A 57 5.04 1.34 2.70
N ALA A 58 3.78 1.05 2.38
CA ALA A 58 3.29 -0.31 2.24
C ALA A 58 3.47 -0.78 0.81
N PHE A 59 3.91 -2.04 0.62
CA PHE A 59 4.05 -2.67 -0.68
C PHE A 59 3.10 -3.87 -0.79
N PHE A 60 2.11 -3.77 -1.67
CA PHE A 60 1.01 -4.72 -1.76
C PHE A 60 0.53 -4.90 -3.20
N ARG A 61 -0.45 -5.79 -3.40
CA ARG A 61 -1.08 -6.04 -4.70
C ARG A 61 -2.32 -5.18 -4.88
N ARG A 62 -2.40 -4.41 -5.97
CA ARG A 62 -3.54 -3.50 -6.21
C ARG A 62 -4.88 -4.23 -6.20
N ARG A 63 -4.90 -5.43 -6.76
CA ARG A 63 -6.12 -6.26 -6.89
C ARG A 63 -6.64 -6.69 -5.51
N ASP A 64 -5.75 -7.21 -4.66
CA ASP A 64 -6.13 -7.69 -3.33
C ASP A 64 -6.55 -6.51 -2.44
N TYR A 65 -5.89 -5.36 -2.59
CA TYR A 65 -6.29 -4.11 -1.94
C TYR A 65 -7.67 -3.63 -2.40
N GLY A 66 -8.00 -3.71 -3.69
CA GLY A 66 -9.32 -3.37 -4.20
C GLY A 66 -10.44 -4.26 -3.63
N LEU A 67 -10.16 -5.56 -3.44
CA LEU A 67 -11.09 -6.48 -2.79
C LEU A 67 -11.31 -6.13 -1.31
N TYR A 68 -10.23 -5.82 -0.59
CA TYR A 68 -10.29 -5.34 0.80
C TYR A 68 -11.06 -4.02 0.92
N LYS A 69 -10.83 -3.06 0.03
CA LYS A 69 -11.54 -1.77 0.03
C LYS A 69 -13.05 -1.94 -0.22
N ALA A 70 -13.44 -2.86 -1.09
CA ALA A 70 -14.85 -3.13 -1.40
C ALA A 70 -15.60 -3.82 -0.25
N ASN A 71 -14.90 -4.61 0.57
CA ASN A 71 -15.44 -5.29 1.74
C ASN A 71 -14.36 -5.32 2.83
N PRO A 72 -14.25 -4.25 3.66
CA PRO A 72 -13.23 -4.16 4.69
C PRO A 72 -13.60 -5.05 5.89
N THR A 73 -13.59 -6.36 5.68
CA THR A 73 -13.65 -7.33 6.75
C THR A 73 -12.23 -7.66 7.17
N CYS A 74 -11.85 -7.20 8.37
CA CYS A 74 -10.68 -7.72 9.06
C CYS A 74 -10.93 -9.20 9.40
N LEU A 75 -10.58 -10.10 8.48
CA LEU A 75 -10.39 -11.51 8.79
C LEU A 75 -9.03 -11.63 9.46
N TRP A 76 -9.05 -11.57 10.78
CA TRP A 76 -7.92 -11.91 11.64
C TRP A 76 -7.72 -13.42 11.67
#